data_AF-A0A6H5K836-F1
#
_entry.id   AF-A0A6H5K836-F1
#
_cell.length_a   1.000
_cell.length_b   1.000
_cell.length_c   1.000
_cell.angle_alpha   90.00
_cell.angle_beta   90.00
_cell.angle_gamma   90.00
#
_symmetry.space_group_name_H-M   'P 1'
#
loop_
_entity.id
_entity.type
_entity.pdbx_description
1 polymer ?
#
loop_
_entity_poly.entity_id
_entity_poly.type
_entity_poly.pdbx_seq_one_letter_code
_entity_poly.pdbx_strand_id
1 'polypeptide(L)'
;MQGNRATALGSSAPRSSPGSSERTVLQHLVERRGHILLLAPKCHPEVAGVGTKYSWGLSKQKFRRKINDEVPKHLHANIEKSLCTDKYLTVGRVRRFARRTRDHCRAYRDIALSGGFIMSKDFIEKMRKNQKAHRNILDMETSFLGDQ
;
A
#
# COMPACT_ATOMS: atom_id res chain seq x y z
N MET A 1 -42.71 27.71 1.06
CA MET A 1 -41.56 27.03 1.71
C MET A 1 -41.79 25.53 1.65
N GLN A 2 -41.04 24.81 0.82
CA GLN A 2 -40.95 23.35 0.82
C GLN A 2 -39.58 22.99 0.25
N GLY A 3 -38.93 22.05 0.92
CA GLY A 3 -37.48 21.98 1.04
C GLY A 3 -36.74 21.28 -0.09
N ASN A 4 -35.45 21.62 -0.15
CA ASN A 4 -34.39 21.02 -0.96
C ASN A 4 -34.37 19.49 -0.85
N ARG A 5 -34.48 18.80 -1.99
CA ARG A 5 -34.02 17.41 -2.17
C ARG A 5 -32.62 17.44 -2.78
N ALA A 6 -31.61 17.24 -1.95
CA ALA A 6 -30.26 16.95 -2.40
C ALA A 6 -30.16 15.46 -2.78
N THR A 7 -30.03 15.18 -4.07
CA THR A 7 -29.74 13.86 -4.64
C THR A 7 -28.24 13.57 -4.47
N ALA A 8 -27.88 12.77 -3.46
CA ALA A 8 -26.55 12.18 -3.34
C ALA A 8 -26.53 10.82 -4.05
N LEU A 9 -25.95 10.78 -5.26
CA LEU A 9 -25.74 9.55 -6.02
C LEU A 9 -24.50 8.79 -5.49
N GLY A 10 -24.78 7.65 -4.85
CA GLY A 10 -24.15 6.35 -5.17
C GLY A 10 -22.66 6.16 -4.95
N SER A 11 -22.27 5.68 -3.76
CA SER A 11 -21.06 4.85 -3.57
C SER A 11 -21.49 3.48 -3.02
N SER A 12 -21.92 2.59 -3.91
CA SER A 12 -22.27 1.20 -3.58
C SER A 12 -21.06 0.28 -3.71
N ALA A 13 -20.35 0.06 -2.60
CA ALA A 13 -19.68 -1.22 -2.37
C ALA A 13 -20.44 -1.91 -1.23
N PRO A 14 -20.88 -3.17 -1.38
CA PRO A 14 -21.63 -3.84 -0.33
C PRO A 14 -20.72 -4.04 0.88
N ARG A 15 -21.09 -3.43 2.02
CA ARG A 15 -20.54 -3.81 3.32
C ARG A 15 -21.02 -5.23 3.59
N SER A 16 -20.11 -6.19 3.57
CA SER A 16 -20.38 -7.53 4.08
C SER A 16 -20.90 -7.45 5.51
N SER A 17 -22.05 -8.07 5.78
CA SER A 17 -22.64 -8.16 7.11
C SER A 17 -21.65 -8.83 8.08
N PRO A 18 -21.30 -8.18 9.21
CA PRO A 18 -20.30 -8.72 10.11
C PRO A 18 -20.89 -9.86 10.93
N GLY A 19 -20.41 -11.08 10.73
CA GLY A 19 -20.47 -12.08 11.79
C GLY A 19 -19.64 -11.58 12.96
N SER A 20 -20.25 -11.41 14.15
CA SER A 20 -19.60 -11.05 15.41
C SER A 20 -18.65 -9.83 15.32
N SER A 21 -19.19 -8.62 15.46
CA SER A 21 -18.48 -7.35 15.27
C SER A 21 -17.49 -7.01 16.41
N GLU A 22 -16.50 -7.86 16.65
CA GLU A 22 -15.40 -7.53 17.55
C GLU A 22 -14.40 -6.61 16.82
N ARG A 23 -14.33 -5.35 17.26
CA ARG A 23 -13.34 -4.40 16.73
C ARG A 23 -11.98 -4.70 17.33
N THR A 24 -10.94 -4.71 16.50
CA THR A 24 -9.57 -4.78 17.03
C THR A 24 -9.25 -3.55 17.87
N VAL A 25 -8.36 -3.68 18.85
CA VAL A 25 -7.89 -2.56 19.69
C VAL A 25 -7.36 -1.40 18.83
N LEU A 26 -6.61 -1.71 17.76
CA LEU A 26 -6.10 -0.71 16.84
C LEU A 26 -7.24 0.03 16.12
N GLN A 27 -8.25 -0.70 15.64
CA GLN A 27 -9.42 -0.10 14.99
C GLN A 27 -10.17 0.83 15.95
N HIS A 28 -10.39 0.39 17.19
CA HIS A 28 -11.03 1.24 18.21
C HIS A 28 -10.22 2.53 18.48
N LEU A 29 -8.90 2.43 18.62
CA LEU A 29 -8.04 3.59 18.89
C LEU A 29 -7.97 4.59 17.72
N VAL A 30 -8.04 4.10 16.49
CA VAL A 30 -8.04 4.92 15.26
C VAL A 30 -9.39 5.62 15.10
N GLU A 31 -10.49 4.88 15.23
CA GLU A 31 -11.86 5.41 15.12
C GLU A 31 -12.16 6.43 16.24
N ARG A 32 -11.70 6.18 17.48
CA ARG A 32 -11.86 7.12 18.60
C ARG A 32 -11.19 8.47 18.37
N ARG A 33 -10.19 8.54 17.50
CA ARG A 33 -9.51 9.79 17.10
C ARG A 33 -10.12 10.44 15.84
N GLY A 34 -11.24 9.91 15.34
CA GLY A 34 -11.90 10.43 14.14
C GLY A 34 -11.27 9.97 12.82
N HIS A 35 -10.41 8.95 12.86
CA HIS A 35 -9.76 8.41 11.66
C HIS A 35 -10.43 7.13 11.14
N ILE A 36 -10.16 6.81 9.87
CA ILE A 36 -10.61 5.56 9.23
C ILE A 36 -9.40 4.63 9.10
N LEU A 37 -9.54 3.39 9.56
CA LEU A 37 -8.53 2.35 9.36
C LEU A 37 -8.76 1.65 8.02
N LEU A 38 -7.84 1.86 7.06
CA LEU A 38 -7.82 1.15 5.79
C LEU A 38 -6.74 0.05 5.85
N LEU A 39 -7.16 -1.20 5.77
CA LEU A 39 -6.26 -2.35 5.76
C LEU A 39 -5.90 -2.73 4.32
N ALA A 40 -4.61 -2.92 4.06
CA ALA A 40 -4.13 -3.47 2.80
C ALA A 40 -4.12 -5.01 2.85
N PRO A 41 -4.36 -5.69 1.72
CA PRO A 41 -4.22 -7.14 1.63
C PRO A 41 -2.81 -7.60 2.04
N LYS A 42 -2.74 -8.74 2.74
CA LYS A 42 -1.45 -9.34 3.12
C LYS A 42 -0.68 -9.76 1.86
N CYS A 43 0.65 -9.67 1.91
CA CYS A 43 1.57 -10.08 0.83
C CYS A 43 1.49 -9.29 -0.49
N HIS A 44 0.67 -8.23 -0.58
CA HIS A 44 0.54 -7.37 -1.75
C HIS A 44 1.04 -5.94 -1.45
N PRO A 45 2.37 -5.74 -1.29
CA PRO A 45 2.91 -4.44 -0.94
C PRO A 45 2.68 -3.35 -2.01
N GLU A 46 2.39 -3.73 -3.26
CA GLU A 46 2.11 -2.84 -4.39
C GLU A 46 0.81 -2.04 -4.24
N VAL A 47 -0.17 -2.60 -3.52
CA VAL A 47 -1.45 -1.95 -3.21
C VAL A 47 -1.45 -1.26 -1.83
N ALA A 48 -0.33 -1.29 -1.11
CA ALA A 48 -0.28 -0.82 0.27
C ALA A 48 -0.23 0.71 0.36
N GLY A 49 -1.30 1.30 0.91
CA GLY A 49 -1.42 2.73 1.15
C GLY A 49 -1.46 3.55 -0.14
N VAL A 50 -0.94 4.77 -0.10
CA VAL A 50 -0.90 5.70 -1.25
C VAL A 50 0.51 5.71 -1.84
N GLY A 51 1.04 4.53 -2.16
CA GLY A 51 2.42 4.36 -2.61
C GLY A 51 3.45 4.31 -1.48
N THR A 52 3.02 4.11 -0.22
CA THR A 52 3.91 4.13 0.95
C THR A 52 5.03 3.10 0.87
N LYS A 53 4.74 1.89 0.37
CA LYS A 53 5.77 0.85 0.18
C LYS A 53 6.75 1.17 -0.95
N TYR A 54 6.34 1.92 -1.98
CA TYR A 54 7.26 2.42 -3.00
C TYR A 54 8.19 3.49 -2.45
N SER A 55 7.67 4.44 -1.66
CA SER A 55 8.49 5.43 -0.96
C SER A 55 9.53 4.76 -0.07
N TRP A 56 9.11 3.76 0.72
CA TRP A 56 10.03 2.95 1.51
C TRP A 56 11.03 2.16 0.67
N GLY A 57 10.60 1.58 -0.44
CA GLY A 57 11.48 0.87 -1.37
C GLY A 57 12.60 1.77 -1.90
N LEU A 58 12.26 2.98 -2.36
CA LEU A 58 13.23 3.96 -2.84
C LEU A 58 14.18 4.43 -1.74
N SER A 59 13.64 4.87 -0.59
CA SER A 59 14.46 5.32 0.55
C SER A 59 15.41 4.22 1.00
N LYS A 60 14.94 2.98 1.15
CA LYS A 60 15.78 1.82 1.50
C LYS A 60 16.87 1.56 0.47
N GLN A 61 16.57 1.71 -0.83
CA GLN A 61 17.56 1.59 -1.90
C GLN A 61 18.65 2.64 -1.78
N LYS A 62 18.27 3.92 -1.59
CA LYS A 62 19.22 5.03 -1.49
C LYS A 62 20.04 4.94 -0.21
N PHE A 63 19.41 4.56 0.91
CA PHE A 63 20.09 4.26 2.17
C PHE A 63 21.21 3.23 1.95
N ARG A 64 20.87 2.06 1.43
CA ARG A 64 21.80 0.94 1.25
C ARG A 64 22.93 1.23 0.26
N ARG A 65 22.66 1.99 -0.81
CA ARG A 65 23.60 2.17 -1.93
C ARG A 65 24.44 3.43 -1.86
N LYS A 66 23.96 4.48 -1.18
CA LYS A 66 24.55 5.83 -1.32
C LYS A 66 24.73 6.59 0.00
N ILE A 67 24.12 6.17 1.10
CA ILE A 67 24.03 7.01 2.32
C ILE A 67 24.55 6.30 3.56
N ASN A 68 24.29 5.00 3.70
CA ASN A 68 24.74 4.23 4.85
C ASN A 68 26.26 4.12 4.84
N ASP A 69 26.89 4.74 5.84
CA ASP A 69 28.32 4.67 6.12
C ASP A 69 28.70 3.56 7.12
N GLU A 70 27.71 2.74 7.50
CA GLU A 70 27.87 1.62 8.43
C GLU A 70 28.31 2.04 9.85
N VAL A 71 28.18 3.32 10.18
CA VAL A 71 28.45 3.84 11.52
C VAL A 71 27.15 3.88 12.33
N PRO A 72 27.00 3.09 13.43
CA PRO A 72 25.75 3.01 14.18
C PRO A 72 25.24 4.35 14.72
N LYS A 73 26.16 5.24 15.12
CA LYS A 73 25.84 6.59 15.61
C LYS A 73 25.18 7.48 14.54
N HIS A 74 25.44 7.22 13.26
CA HIS A 74 24.92 8.01 12.14
C HIS A 74 23.62 7.43 11.57
N LEU A 75 23.14 6.29 12.08
CA LEU A 75 21.99 5.56 11.53
C LEU A 75 20.75 6.45 11.36
N HIS A 76 20.40 7.23 12.38
CA HIS A 76 19.22 8.10 12.33
C HIS A 76 19.36 9.18 11.25
N ALA A 77 20.48 9.90 11.25
CA ALA A 77 20.77 10.93 10.24
C ALA A 77 20.81 10.35 8.82
N ASN A 78 21.31 9.13 8.65
CA ASN A 78 21.35 8.45 7.36
C ASN A 78 19.95 8.02 6.89
N ILE A 79 19.08 7.60 7.81
CA ILE A 79 17.66 7.32 7.51
C ILE A 79 16.95 8.59 7.06
N GLU A 80 17.10 9.70 7.80
CA GLU A 80 16.50 10.99 7.43
C GLU A 80 16.97 11.47 6.06
N LYS A 81 18.28 11.40 5.79
CA LYS A 81 18.86 11.71 4.46
C LYS A 81 18.24 10.86 3.37
N SER A 82 17.95 9.58 3.63
CA SER A 82 17.33 8.68 2.65
C SER A 82 15.86 8.98 2.38
N LEU A 83 15.18 9.67 3.31
CA LEU A 83 13.79 10.10 3.24
C LEU A 83 13.64 11.55 2.74
N CYS A 84 14.75 12.23 2.44
CA CYS A 84 14.77 13.62 1.98
C CYS A 84 13.78 13.86 0.82
N THR A 85 12.82 14.74 1.05
CA THR A 85 11.76 15.10 0.09
C THR A 85 12.27 15.93 -1.07
N ASP A 86 13.35 16.69 -0.88
CA ASP A 86 13.87 17.57 -1.94
C ASP A 86 14.71 16.79 -2.96
N LYS A 87 15.25 15.64 -2.55
CA LYS A 87 16.18 14.84 -3.37
C LYS A 87 15.61 13.50 -3.81
N TYR A 88 15.05 12.71 -2.89
CA TYR A 88 14.68 11.33 -3.17
C TYR A 88 13.16 11.15 -3.25
N LEU A 89 12.43 11.61 -2.23
CA LEU A 89 10.97 11.48 -2.13
C LEU A 89 10.27 12.78 -2.56
N THR A 90 10.61 13.27 -3.75
CA THR A 90 9.98 14.48 -4.29
C THR A 90 8.48 14.31 -4.44
N VAL A 91 7.74 15.42 -4.37
CA VAL A 91 6.27 15.42 -4.55
C VAL A 91 5.88 14.74 -5.87
N GLY A 92 6.64 14.97 -6.94
CA GLY A 92 6.44 14.31 -8.23
C GLY A 92 6.56 12.79 -8.15
N ARG A 93 7.59 12.28 -7.45
CA ARG A 93 7.81 10.84 -7.25
C ARG A 93 6.75 10.21 -6.36
N VAL A 94 6.41 10.84 -5.23
CA VAL A 94 5.36 10.34 -4.33
C VAL A 94 4.01 10.28 -5.07
N ARG A 95 3.68 11.29 -5.89
CA ARG A 95 2.49 11.26 -6.76
C ARG A 95 2.55 10.14 -7.81
N ARG A 96 3.72 9.87 -8.39
CA ARG A 96 3.93 8.73 -9.32
C ARG A 96 3.69 7.40 -8.62
N PHE A 97 4.19 7.22 -7.40
CA PHE A 97 3.97 6.03 -6.58
C PHE A 97 2.49 5.85 -6.24
N ALA A 98 1.81 6.94 -5.86
CA ALA A 98 0.37 6.93 -5.63
C ALA A 98 -0.44 6.52 -6.87
N ARG A 99 -0.04 6.97 -8.07
CA ARG A 99 -0.66 6.53 -9.33
C ARG A 99 -0.44 5.03 -9.54
N ARG A 100 0.80 4.55 -9.42
CA ARG A 100 1.13 3.13 -9.61
C ARG A 100 0.35 2.21 -8.67
N THR A 101 0.24 2.56 -7.39
CA THR A 101 -0.58 1.81 -6.45
C THR A 101 -2.05 1.78 -6.87
N ARG A 102 -2.61 2.89 -7.35
CA ARG A 102 -3.99 2.91 -7.86
C ARG A 102 -4.18 2.06 -9.11
N ASP A 103 -3.19 2.01 -9.99
CA ASP A 103 -3.23 1.16 -11.18
C ASP A 103 -3.28 -0.32 -10.78
N HIS A 104 -2.48 -0.74 -9.79
CA HIS A 104 -2.59 -2.09 -9.22
C HIS A 104 -3.96 -2.33 -8.58
N CYS A 105 -4.48 -1.39 -7.78
CA CYS A 105 -5.81 -1.54 -7.18
C CYS A 105 -6.92 -1.68 -8.22
N ARG A 106 -6.83 -0.97 -9.36
CA ARG A 106 -7.76 -1.09 -10.49
C ARG A 106 -7.65 -2.47 -11.13
N ALA A 107 -6.43 -2.93 -11.43
CA ALA A 107 -6.21 -4.26 -12.00
C ALA A 107 -6.79 -5.38 -11.11
N TYR A 108 -6.56 -5.31 -9.79
CA TYR A 108 -7.15 -6.27 -8.84
C TYR A 108 -8.69 -6.21 -8.82
N ARG A 109 -9.26 -5.00 -8.89
CA ARG A 109 -10.71 -4.82 -8.95
C ARG A 109 -11.29 -5.43 -10.22
N ASP A 110 -10.68 -5.17 -11.37
CA ASP A 110 -11.15 -5.66 -12.66
C ASP A 110 -11.11 -7.19 -12.72
N ILE A 111 -10.04 -7.81 -12.20
CA ILE A 111 -9.95 -9.27 -12.03
C ILE A 111 -11.09 -9.81 -11.15
N ALA A 112 -11.40 -9.12 -10.05
CA ALA A 112 -12.48 -9.54 -9.16
C ALA A 112 -13.86 -9.42 -9.82
N LEU A 113 -14.08 -8.38 -10.63
CA LEU A 113 -15.34 -8.15 -11.36
C LEU A 113 -15.51 -9.10 -12.55
N SER A 114 -14.41 -9.51 -13.20
CA SER A 114 -14.44 -10.46 -14.32
C SER A 114 -14.64 -11.93 -13.89
N GLY A 115 -15.15 -12.17 -12.67
CA GLY A 115 -15.39 -13.50 -12.12
C GLY A 115 -14.18 -14.18 -11.48
N GLY A 116 -13.03 -13.49 -11.42
CA GLY A 116 -11.77 -14.07 -10.96
C GLY A 116 -11.25 -15.17 -11.91
N PHE A 117 -9.95 -15.41 -11.90
CA PHE A 117 -9.47 -16.69 -12.39
C PHE A 117 -10.00 -17.74 -11.40
N ILE A 118 -10.67 -18.80 -11.87
CA ILE A 118 -11.02 -19.94 -11.01
C ILE A 118 -9.68 -20.60 -10.62
N MET A 119 -9.10 -20.16 -9.51
CA MET A 119 -7.85 -20.70 -9.01
C MET A 119 -8.17 -22.01 -8.31
N SER A 120 -7.86 -23.14 -8.95
CA SER A 120 -7.93 -24.47 -8.32
C SER A 120 -7.23 -24.46 -6.96
N LYS A 121 -7.72 -25.25 -6.01
CA LYS A 121 -7.11 -25.45 -4.69
C LYS A 121 -5.60 -25.75 -4.80
N ASP A 122 -5.21 -26.53 -5.81
CA ASP A 122 -3.81 -26.90 -6.05
C ASP A 122 -2.95 -25.70 -6.48
N PHE A 123 -3.54 -24.76 -7.23
CA PHE A 123 -2.88 -23.51 -7.61
C PHE A 123 -2.70 -22.60 -6.39
N ILE A 124 -3.71 -22.51 -5.53
CA ILE A 124 -3.65 -21.74 -4.28
C ILE A 124 -2.58 -22.30 -3.35
N GLU A 125 -2.51 -23.63 -3.17
CA GLU A 125 -1.49 -24.27 -2.34
C GLU A 125 -0.06 -24.10 -2.91
N LYS A 126 0.10 -24.14 -4.23
CA LYS A 126 1.38 -23.89 -4.91
C LYS A 126 1.82 -22.43 -4.75
N MET A 127 0.89 -21.48 -4.87
CA MET A 127 1.14 -20.06 -4.60
C MET A 127 1.53 -19.82 -3.13
N ARG A 128 0.85 -20.47 -2.18
CA ARG A 128 1.19 -20.40 -0.74
C ARG A 128 2.60 -20.92 -0.45
N LYS A 129 3.01 -22.04 -1.08
CA LYS A 129 4.36 -22.59 -0.94
C LYS A 129 5.44 -21.64 -1.48
N ASN A 130 5.11 -20.87 -2.51
CA ASN A 130 6.01 -19.88 -3.12
C ASN A 130 6.03 -18.53 -2.38
N GLN A 131 5.04 -18.24 -1.53
CA GLN A 131 4.80 -16.94 -0.90
C GLN A 131 4.87 -17.03 0.63
N LYS A 132 5.90 -17.70 1.17
CA LYS A 132 6.07 -17.88 2.63
C LYS A 132 6.51 -16.61 3.38
N ALA A 133 7.01 -15.60 2.67
CA ALA A 133 7.58 -14.38 3.25
C ALA A 133 6.93 -13.11 2.70
N HIS A 134 6.89 -12.06 3.52
CA HIS A 134 6.39 -10.75 3.12
C HIS A 134 7.24 -10.18 1.96
N ARG A 135 6.61 -9.94 0.80
CA ARG A 135 7.29 -9.37 -0.37
C ARG A 135 7.63 -7.90 -0.17
N ASN A 136 8.68 -7.42 -0.85
CA ASN A 136 9.16 -6.05 -0.74
C ASN A 136 9.21 -5.40 -2.13
N ILE A 137 8.75 -4.15 -2.22
CA ILE A 137 8.72 -3.38 -3.46
C ILE A 137 10.11 -3.17 -4.06
N LEU A 138 11.14 -3.07 -3.20
CA LEU A 138 12.52 -3.00 -3.67
C LEU A 138 12.93 -4.24 -4.47
N ASP A 139 12.36 -5.41 -4.22
CA ASP A 139 12.74 -6.64 -4.91
C ASP A 139 11.83 -6.92 -6.13
N MET A 140 10.57 -6.46 -6.09
CA MET A 140 9.58 -6.69 -7.15
C MET A 140 9.61 -5.65 -8.27
N GLU A 141 9.88 -4.38 -7.93
CA GLU A 141 9.67 -3.22 -8.80
C GLU A 141 10.96 -2.37 -8.86
N THR A 142 12.13 -3.03 -8.84
CA THR A 142 13.46 -2.38 -8.92
C THR A 142 13.57 -1.42 -10.10
N SER A 143 13.07 -1.82 -11.27
CA SER A 143 13.08 -1.01 -12.50
C SER A 143 12.24 0.24 -12.37
N PHE A 144 11.08 0.15 -11.71
CA PHE A 144 10.18 1.28 -11.50
C PHE A 144 10.70 2.27 -10.43
N LEU A 145 11.44 1.77 -9.44
CA LEU A 145 12.12 2.60 -8.43
C LEU A 145 13.39 3.28 -8.97
N GLY A 146 13.94 2.79 -10.09
CA GLY A 146 15.13 3.36 -10.72
C GLY A 146 14.94 4.82 -11.13
N ASP A 147 16.06 5.55 -11.19
CA ASP A 147 16.07 6.93 -11.69
C ASP A 147 15.81 6.86 -13.22
N GLN A 148 14.56 7.12 -13.64
CA GLN A 148 14.25 7.66 -14.96
C GLN A 148 14.27 9.18 -14.87
#